data_AF-A0A969XW87-F1
#
_entry.id   AF-A0A969XW87-F1
#
_cell.length_a   1.000
_cell.length_b   1.000
_cell.length_c   1.000
_cell.angle_alpha   90.00
_cell.angle_beta   90.00
_cell.angle_gamma   90.00
#
_symmetry.space_group_name_H-M   'P 1'
#
loop_
_entity.id
_entity.type
_entity.pdbx_description
1 polymer ?
#
loop_
_entity_poly.entity_id
_entity_poly.type
_entity_poly.pdbx_seq_one_letter_code
_entity_poly.pdbx_strand_id
1 'polypeptide(L)' 'MKRRTLLMITNVILAVLMTTQIASGLLGHSLPRTAFVLLHKRGAYLLLAVIVVHVALNWTWVRSSFLSRK' A
#
# COMPACT_ATOMS: atom_id res chain seq x y z
N MET A 1 -9.84 -8.49 16.23
CA MET A 1 -10.40 -8.73 14.88
C MET A 1 -9.78 -10.00 14.29
N LYS A 2 -10.50 -10.75 13.45
CA LYS A 2 -9.93 -11.94 12.79
C LYS A 2 -8.89 -11.51 11.74
N ARG A 3 -7.78 -12.25 11.60
CA ARG A 3 -6.70 -11.96 10.61
C ARG A 3 -7.24 -11.71 9.19
N ARG A 4 -8.24 -12.50 8.77
CA ARG A 4 -8.91 -12.33 7.47
C ARG A 4 -9.53 -10.93 7.31
N THR A 5 -10.19 -10.43 8.35
CA THR A 5 -10.80 -9.09 8.33
C THR A 5 -9.73 -8.00 8.23
N LEU A 6 -8.62 -8.15 8.97
CA LEU A 6 -7.49 -7.21 8.87
C LEU A 6 -6.92 -7.18 7.45
N LEU A 7 -6.71 -8.35 6.83
CA LEU A 7 -6.25 -8.44 5.45
C LEU A 7 -7.20 -7.77 4.45
N MET A 8 -8.52 -7.96 4.59
CA MET A 8 -9.50 -7.28 3.73
C MET A 8 -9.39 -5.77 3.85
N ILE A 9 -9.30 -5.23 5.07
CA ILE A 9 -9.15 -3.80 5.32
C ILE A 9 -7.84 -3.28 4.73
N THR A 10 -6.72 -3.96 5.01
CA THR A 10 -5.41 -3.60 4.46
C THR A 10 -5.42 -3.60 2.93
N ASN A 11 -6.07 -4.57 2.29
CA ASN A 11 -6.15 -4.64 0.83
C ASN A 11 -6.95 -3.48 0.23
N VAL A 12 -8.06 -3.07 0.85
CA VAL A 12 -8.83 -1.90 0.41
C VAL A 12 -8.00 -0.63 0.55
N ILE A 13 -7.32 -0.46 1.70
CA ILE A 13 -6.44 0.69 1.92
C ILE A 13 -5.31 0.73 0.89
N LEU A 14 -4.67 -0.42 0.59
CA LEU A 14 -3.65 -0.52 -0.46
C LEU A 14 -4.19 -0.09 -1.82
N ALA A 15 -5.36 -0.58 -2.22
CA ALA A 15 -5.96 -0.26 -3.51
C ALA A 15 -6.21 1.25 -3.64
N VAL A 16 -6.77 1.87 -2.59
CA VAL A 16 -6.98 3.32 -2.56
C VAL A 16 -5.66 4.08 -2.66
N LEU A 17 -4.67 3.75 -1.81
CA LEU A 17 -3.39 4.45 -1.79
C LEU A 17 -2.62 4.30 -3.10
N MET A 18 -2.59 3.09 -3.69
CA MET A 18 -1.97 2.87 -5.00
C MET A 18 -2.65 3.70 -6.08
N THR A 19 -3.99 3.71 -6.11
CA THR A 19 -4.75 4.50 -7.08
C THR A 19 -4.45 6.00 -6.92
N THR A 20 -4.40 6.49 -5.68
CA THR A 20 -4.00 7.88 -5.40
C THR A 20 -2.56 8.19 -5.83
N GLN A 21 -1.61 7.27 -5.63
CA GLN A 21 -0.23 7.45 -6.10
C GLN A 21 -0.13 7.51 -7.62
N ILE A 22 -0.81 6.60 -8.32
CA ILE A 22 -0.83 6.55 -9.79
C ILE A 22 -1.45 7.85 -10.32
N ALA A 23 -2.64 8.22 -9.84
CA ALA A 23 -3.34 9.42 -10.28
C ALA A 23 -2.51 10.69 -10.01
N SER A 24 -1.93 10.83 -8.81
CA SER A 24 -1.11 12.00 -8.47
C SER A 24 0.22 12.04 -9.22
N GLY A 25 0.80 10.88 -9.57
CA GLY A 25 1.99 10.80 -10.41
C GLY A 25 1.71 11.23 -11.85
N LEU A 26 0.59 10.77 -12.43
CA LEU A 26 0.19 11.12 -13.80
C LEU A 26 -0.30 12.57 -13.93
N LEU A 27 -1.05 13.06 -12.94
CA LEU A 27 -1.66 14.40 -12.97
C LEU A 27 -0.86 15.44 -12.19
N GLY A 28 0.36 15.12 -11.75
CA GLY A 28 1.16 15.94 -10.84
C GLY A 28 1.38 17.38 -11.31
N HIS A 29 1.49 17.58 -12.63
CA HIS A 29 1.64 18.91 -13.24
C HIS A 29 0.39 19.81 -13.13
N SER A 30 -0.79 19.22 -12.91
CA SER A 30 -2.07 19.92 -12.83
C SER A 30 -2.49 20.14 -11.37
N LEU A 31 -1.75 19.57 -10.42
CA LEU A 31 -2.02 19.69 -9.01
C LEU A 31 -1.25 20.88 -8.42
N PRO A 32 -1.87 21.65 -7.51
CA PRO A 32 -1.13 22.59 -6.67
C PRO A 32 0.02 21.87 -5.97
N ARG A 33 1.19 22.52 -5.87
CA ARG A 33 2.40 21.93 -5.29
C ARG A 33 2.15 21.32 -3.90
N THR A 34 1.35 21.98 -3.07
CA THR A 34 0.97 21.50 -1.73
C THR A 34 0.17 20.20 -1.79
N ALA A 35 -0.81 20.11 -2.70
CA ALA A 35 -1.60 18.91 -2.93
C ALA A 35 -0.75 17.76 -3.46
N PHE A 36 0.14 18.01 -4.43
CA PHE A 36 1.06 16.99 -4.93
C PHE A 36 2.01 16.47 -3.84
N VAL A 37 2.60 17.36 -3.04
CA VAL A 37 3.48 16.95 -1.93
C VAL A 37 2.74 16.12 -0.89
N LEU A 38 1.49 16.47 -0.57
CA LEU A 38 0.68 15.71 0.37
C LEU A 38 0.26 14.35 -0.20
N LEU A 39 -0.35 14.33 -1.38
CA LEU A 39 -0.92 13.13 -1.98
C LEU A 39 0.16 12.17 -2.47
N HIS A 40 1.17 12.66 -3.20
CA HIS A 40 2.19 11.81 -3.80
C HIS A 40 3.33 11.55 -2.82
N LYS A 41 4.04 12.59 -2.36
CA LYS A 41 5.23 12.38 -1.52
C LYS A 41 4.90 11.80 -0.14
N ARG A 42 3.95 12.41 0.59
CA ARG A 42 3.57 11.89 1.93
C ARG A 42 2.74 10.61 1.83
N GLY A 43 1.84 10.55 0.84
CA GLY A 43 1.07 9.34 0.57
C GLY A 43 1.94 8.12 0.23
N ALA A 44 3.08 8.30 -0.44
CA ALA A 44 4.03 7.21 -0.71
C ALA A 44 4.62 6.60 0.59
N TYR A 45 4.95 7.42 1.59
CA TYR A 45 5.40 6.91 2.88
C TYR A 45 4.30 6.11 3.60
N LEU A 46 3.05 6.58 3.54
CA LEU A 46 1.92 5.85 4.10
C LEU A 46 1.68 4.53 3.36
N LEU A 47 1.74 4.54 2.02
CA LEU A 47 1.63 3.33 1.20
C LEU A 47 2.71 2.31 1.59
N LEU A 48 3.97 2.74 1.74
CA LEU A 48 5.06 1.86 2.18
C LEU A 48 4.76 1.20 3.53
N ALA A 49 4.30 1.97 4.51
CA ALA A 49 3.93 1.43 5.82
C ALA A 49 2.82 0.38 5.72
N VAL A 50 1.79 0.63 4.90
CA VAL A 50 0.68 -0.32 4.69
C VAL A 50 1.16 -1.57 3.94
N ILE A 51 2.09 -1.46 2.99
CA ILE A 51 2.71 -2.61 2.32
C ILE A 51 3.45 -3.49 3.32
N VAL A 52 4.23 -2.90 4.24
CA VAL A 52 4.92 -3.66 5.30
C VAL A 52 3.92 -4.41 6.17
N VAL A 53 2.83 -3.75 6.59
CA VAL A 53 1.76 -4.40 7.36
C VAL A 53 1.11 -5.53 6.55
N HIS A 54 0.83 -5.33 5.27
CA HIS A 54 0.26 -6.35 4.38
C HIS A 54 1.17 -7.58 4.27
N VAL A 55 2.47 -7.38 4.08
CA VAL A 55 3.45 -8.47 3.98
C VAL A 55 3.57 -9.20 5.31
N ALA A 56 3.64 -8.47 6.43
CA ALA A 56 3.68 -9.08 7.76
C ALA A 56 2.42 -9.93 8.03
N LEU A 57 1.24 -9.43 7.70
CA LEU A 57 -0.02 -10.18 7.83
C LEU A 57 -0.08 -11.39 6.89
N ASN A 58 0.66 -11.40 5.78
CA ASN A 58 0.77 -12.53 4.84
C ASN A 58 2.03 -13.38 5.02
N TRP A 59 2.84 -13.14 6.06
CA TRP A 59 4.18 -13.72 6.16
C TRP A 59 4.21 -15.26 6.10
N THR A 60 3.23 -15.94 6.71
CA THR A 60 3.10 -17.41 6.61
C THR A 60 2.98 -17.89 5.17
N TRP A 61 2.16 -17.20 4.35
CA TRP A 61 1.97 -17.53 2.94
C TRP A 61 3.22 -17.20 2.12
N VAL A 62 3.88 -16.07 2.40
CA VAL A 62 5.15 -15.70 1.75
C VAL A 62 6.20 -16.77 2.02
N ARG A 63 6.36 -17.18 3.28
CA ARG A 63 7.33 -18.22 3.66
C ARG A 63 7.01 -19.55 2.98
N SER A 64 5.75 -20.00 2.98
CA SER A 64 5.40 -21.28 2.37
C SER A 64 5.55 -21.28 0.84
N SER A 65 5.27 -20.15 0.19
CA SER A 65 5.26 -20.06 -1.28
C SER A 65 6.64 -19.81 -1.87
N PHE A 66 7.49 -19.05 -1.16
CA PHE A 66 8.77 -18.57 -1.72
C PHE A 66 10.00 -19.05 -0.95
N LEU A 67 9.88 -19.42 0.33
CA LEU A 67 11.03 -19.75 1.20
C LEU A 67 11.05 -21.21 1.68
N SER A 68 9.99 -21.97 1.42
CA SER A 68 9.97 -23.41 1.67
C SER A 68 10.81 -24.11 0.61
N ARG A 69 11.93 -24.72 1.00
CA ARG A 69 12.59 -25.72 0.15
C ARG A 69 11.75 -27.00 0.18
N LYS A 70 11.51 -27.59 -1.00
CA LYS A 70 10.99 -28.97 -1.08
C LYS A 70 11.86 -29.91 -0.26
#